data_AF-A0A6G6SJV9-F1
#
_entry.id   AF-A0A6G6SJV9-F1
#
_cell.length_a   1.000
_cell.length_b   1.000
_cell.length_c   1.000
_cell.angle_alpha   90.00
_cell.angle_beta   90.00
_cell.angle_gamma   90.00
#
_symmetry.space_group_name_H-M   'P 1'
#
loop_
_entity.id
_entity.type
_entity.pdbx_description
1 polymer ?
#
loop_
_entity_poly.entity_id
_entity_poly.type
_entity_poly.pdbx_seq_one_letter_code
_entity_poly.pdbx_strand_id
1 'polypeptide(L)'
;MNVTIIAKKVTKLEFTELLKGEIEQDSQVNINIGSDIFANSQNKKLFRIKYPVTLTIRDIIRVSIYYEFDFATDEEITPDILDSDLVKIKAPSLAYPYIKLYLENIIAISGYPNVNIPFIDFYDTPLNLKPKK
;
A
#
# COMPACT_ATOMS: atom_id res chain seq x y z
N MET A 1 19.94 -10.09 3.37
CA MET A 1 18.84 -10.03 2.40
C MET A 1 18.51 -8.62 1.93
N ASN A 2 18.78 -8.39 0.65
CA ASN A 2 18.37 -7.24 -0.14
C ASN A 2 17.04 -7.53 -0.85
N VAL A 3 16.24 -6.50 -1.11
CA VAL A 3 14.94 -6.63 -1.80
C VAL A 3 14.74 -5.49 -2.78
N THR A 4 14.27 -5.81 -3.98
CA THR A 4 14.07 -4.84 -5.06
C THR A 4 12.70 -5.02 -5.70
N ILE A 5 12.08 -3.92 -6.13
CA ILE A 5 10.83 -3.95 -6.90
C ILE A 5 11.19 -4.27 -8.36
N ILE A 6 10.60 -5.34 -8.89
CA ILE A 6 10.79 -5.73 -10.30
C ILE A 6 9.58 -5.38 -11.17
N ALA A 7 8.38 -5.35 -10.59
CA ALA A 7 7.17 -4.91 -11.27
C ALA A 7 6.17 -4.31 -10.28
N LYS A 8 5.28 -3.46 -10.78
CA LYS A 8 4.20 -2.85 -10.01
C LYS A 8 2.97 -2.65 -10.89
N LYS A 9 1.78 -2.93 -10.36
CA LYS A 9 0.52 -2.84 -11.10
C LYS A 9 -0.64 -2.51 -10.16
N VAL A 10 -1.47 -1.55 -10.56
CA VAL A 10 -2.77 -1.32 -9.93
C VAL A 10 -3.79 -2.28 -10.53
N THR A 11 -4.42 -3.11 -9.70
CA THR A 11 -5.38 -4.14 -10.12
C THR A 11 -6.83 -3.80 -9.78
N LYS A 12 -7.04 -2.80 -8.92
CA LYS A 12 -8.36 -2.25 -8.60
C LYS A 12 -8.22 -0.76 -8.30
N LEU A 13 -9.15 0.04 -8.80
CA LEU A 13 -9.33 1.44 -8.43
C LEU A 13 -10.84 1.70 -8.29
N GLU A 14 -11.23 2.19 -7.12
CA GLU A 14 -12.55 2.73 -6.84
C GLU A 14 -12.37 4.16 -6.36
N PHE A 15 -13.13 5.07 -6.96
CA PHE A 15 -13.07 6.49 -6.68
C PHE A 15 -14.50 6.98 -6.45
N THR A 16 -14.75 7.57 -5.29
CA THR A 16 -16.10 7.95 -4.86
C THR A 16 -16.07 9.33 -4.26
N GLU A 17 -16.93 10.22 -4.74
CA GLU A 17 -17.21 11.51 -4.10
C GLU A 17 -18.02 11.29 -2.83
N LEU A 18 -17.73 12.05 -1.78
CA LEU A 18 -18.40 11.95 -0.50
C LEU A 18 -19.27 13.17 -0.25
N LEU A 19 -20.46 12.94 0.31
CA LEU A 19 -21.31 14.01 0.79
C LEU A 19 -20.84 14.51 2.15
N LYS A 20 -21.19 15.76 2.46
CA LYS A 20 -20.88 16.38 3.75
C LYS A 20 -21.53 15.59 4.89
N GLY A 21 -20.72 15.14 5.85
CA GLY A 21 -21.17 14.37 7.00
C GLY A 21 -21.41 12.88 6.72
N GLU A 22 -21.04 12.37 5.54
CA GLU A 22 -21.16 10.95 5.20
C GLU A 22 -20.19 10.08 6.01
N ILE A 23 -19.06 10.66 6.45
CA ILE A 23 -18.05 9.97 7.25
C ILE A 23 -17.76 10.78 8.51
N GLU A 24 -17.94 10.15 9.66
CA GLU A 24 -17.40 10.64 10.92
C GLU A 24 -15.90 10.33 11.00
N GLN A 25 -15.07 11.38 10.95
CA GLN A 25 -13.61 11.26 11.03
C GLN A 25 -13.02 12.56 11.62
N ASP A 26 -12.06 12.41 12.54
CA ASP A 26 -11.41 13.54 13.21
C ASP A 26 -10.42 14.28 12.31
N SER A 27 -9.55 13.55 11.59
CA SER A 27 -8.54 14.14 10.71
C SER A 27 -9.13 14.57 9.36
N GLN A 28 -8.51 15.52 8.65
CA GLN A 28 -8.98 15.88 7.31
C GLN A 28 -8.65 14.78 6.28
N VAL A 29 -7.53 14.08 6.49
CA VAL A 29 -7.02 13.02 5.62
C VAL A 29 -6.78 11.79 6.48
N ASN A 30 -7.24 10.63 6.03
CA ASN A 30 -6.98 9.34 6.65
C ASN A 30 -6.54 8.35 5.57
N ILE A 31 -5.46 7.61 5.82
CA ILE A 31 -4.97 6.57 4.93
C ILE A 31 -4.87 5.26 5.70
N ASN A 32 -5.49 4.22 5.16
CA ASN A 32 -5.40 2.85 5.68
C ASN A 32 -4.69 1.99 4.64
N ILE A 33 -3.69 1.24 5.10
CA ILE A 33 -2.88 0.36 4.25
C ILE A 33 -2.89 -1.03 4.88
N GLY A 34 -3.31 -2.02 4.09
CA GLY A 34 -3.16 -3.43 4.42
C GLY A 34 -2.11 -4.09 3.53
N SER A 35 -1.87 -5.38 3.76
CA SER A 35 -0.98 -6.19 2.94
C SER A 35 -1.48 -7.63 2.85
N ASP A 36 -1.56 -8.15 1.63
CA ASP A 36 -1.70 -9.57 1.34
C ASP A 36 -0.41 -10.04 0.64
N ILE A 37 0.23 -11.09 1.16
CA ILE A 37 1.52 -11.58 0.67
C ILE A 37 1.32 -12.88 -0.11
N PHE A 38 1.99 -13.01 -1.25
CA PHE A 38 1.94 -14.17 -2.12
C PHE A 38 3.36 -14.63 -2.44
N ALA A 39 3.76 -15.80 -1.93
CA ALA A 39 5.03 -16.42 -2.30
C ALA A 39 4.92 -17.09 -3.68
N ASN A 40 5.97 -17.02 -4.49
CA ASN A 40 6.00 -17.71 -5.77
C ASN A 40 6.41 -19.18 -5.57
N SER A 41 5.58 -20.11 -6.05
CA SER A 41 5.81 -21.56 -5.89
C SER A 41 6.92 -22.12 -6.78
N GLN A 42 7.26 -21.44 -7.88
CA GLN A 42 8.28 -21.86 -8.84
C GLN A 42 9.63 -21.19 -8.60
N ASN A 43 9.63 -19.95 -8.10
CA ASN A 43 10.84 -19.18 -7.83
C ASN A 43 10.81 -18.59 -6.42
N LYS A 44 11.53 -19.24 -5.50
CA LYS A 44 11.62 -18.84 -4.09
C LYS A 44 12.29 -17.48 -3.87
N LYS A 45 12.89 -16.86 -4.88
CA LYS A 45 13.45 -15.51 -4.77
C LYS A 45 12.44 -14.41 -5.10
N LEU A 46 11.24 -14.80 -5.53
CA LEU A 46 10.18 -13.89 -5.93
C LEU A 46 8.99 -13.99 -4.99
N PHE A 47 8.44 -12.83 -4.65
CA PHE A 47 7.18 -12.73 -3.93
C PHE A 47 6.43 -11.49 -4.39
N ARG A 48 5.12 -11.51 -4.18
CA ARG A 48 4.24 -10.38 -4.45
C ARG A 48 3.63 -9.91 -3.15
N ILE A 49 3.55 -8.60 -2.98
CA ILE A 49 2.66 -8.00 -1.98
C ILE A 49 1.60 -7.19 -2.72
N LYS A 50 0.34 -7.48 -2.39
CA LYS A 50 -0.80 -6.63 -2.74
C LYS A 50 -1.07 -5.72 -1.56
N TYR A 51 -1.11 -4.42 -1.81
CA TYR A 51 -1.50 -3.41 -0.83
C TYR A 51 -2.93 -2.94 -1.11
N PRO A 52 -3.92 -3.40 -0.34
CA PRO A 52 -5.18 -2.71 -0.19
C PRO A 52 -4.95 -1.35 0.48
N VAL A 53 -5.28 -0.28 -0.22
CA VAL A 53 -5.14 1.08 0.30
C VAL A 53 -6.46 1.79 0.18
N THR A 54 -6.90 2.42 1.27
CA THR A 54 -8.06 3.31 1.28
C THR A 54 -7.62 4.67 1.81
N LEU A 55 -7.73 5.69 0.96
CA LEU A 55 -7.56 7.08 1.33
C LEU A 55 -8.94 7.73 1.43
N THR A 56 -9.19 8.41 2.55
CA THR A 56 -10.40 9.20 2.77
C THR A 56 -10.01 10.65 3.04
N ILE A 57 -10.57 11.55 2.25
CA ILE A 57 -10.50 12.99 2.48
C ILE A 57 -11.91 13.41 2.89
N ARG A 58 -12.06 13.85 4.14
CA ARG A 58 -13.37 14.11 4.76
C ARG A 58 -14.17 15.10 3.92
N ASP A 59 -15.44 14.75 3.69
CA ASP A 59 -16.42 15.53 2.92
C ASP A 59 -15.99 15.84 1.46
N ILE A 60 -15.04 15.07 0.91
CA ILE A 60 -14.54 15.28 -0.45
C ILE A 60 -14.56 13.96 -1.22
N ILE A 61 -13.68 13.01 -0.90
CA ILE A 61 -13.53 11.76 -1.66
C ILE A 61 -13.08 10.58 -0.81
N ARG A 62 -13.43 9.39 -1.26
CA ARG A 62 -12.83 8.12 -0.87
C ARG A 62 -12.22 7.45 -2.10
N VAL A 63 -10.96 7.06 -1.97
CA VAL A 63 -10.22 6.35 -3.02
C VAL A 63 -9.74 5.03 -2.45
N SER A 64 -10.13 3.92 -3.09
CA SER A 64 -9.68 2.58 -2.72
C SER A 64 -8.94 1.93 -3.88
N ILE A 65 -7.71 1.51 -3.65
CA ILE A 65 -6.88 0.86 -4.66
C ILE A 65 -6.35 -0.48 -4.16
N TYR A 66 -6.13 -1.40 -5.09
CA TYR A 66 -5.27 -2.56 -4.90
C TYR A 66 -4.02 -2.37 -5.74
N TYR A 67 -2.88 -2.16 -5.07
CA TYR A 67 -1.60 -1.97 -5.73
C TYR A 67 -0.69 -3.16 -5.45
N GLU A 68 -0.39 -3.94 -6.49
CA GLU A 68 0.49 -5.09 -6.43
C GLU A 68 1.92 -4.71 -6.78
N PHE A 69 2.87 -5.23 -6.01
CA PHE A 69 4.30 -5.09 -6.22
C PHE A 69 4.94 -6.48 -6.23
N ASP A 70 5.67 -6.76 -7.29
CA ASP A 70 6.53 -7.93 -7.40
C ASP A 70 7.92 -7.56 -6.91
N PHE A 71 8.44 -8.36 -6.00
CA PHE A 71 9.74 -8.18 -5.38
C PHE A 71 10.66 -9.34 -5.71
N ALA A 72 11.93 -9.02 -5.96
CA ALA A 72 13.01 -9.98 -6.05
C ALA A 72 13.96 -9.85 -4.86
N THR A 73 14.52 -10.97 -4.44
CA THR A 73 15.46 -11.09 -3.33
C THR A 73 16.74 -11.76 -3.80
N ASP A 74 17.86 -11.43 -3.14
CA ASP A 74 19.16 -12.06 -3.41
C ASP A 74 19.24 -13.49 -2.84
N GLU A 75 18.56 -13.72 -1.72
CA GLU A 75 18.46 -15.00 -1.00
C GLU A 75 17.10 -15.68 -1.24
N GLU A 76 16.97 -16.99 -0.95
CA GLU A 76 15.68 -17.68 -1.06
C GLU A 76 14.73 -17.30 0.09
N ILE A 77 13.45 -17.10 -0.22
CA ILE A 77 12.40 -16.80 0.76
C ILE A 77 11.97 -18.09 1.43
N THR A 78 12.16 -18.14 2.74
CA THR A 78 11.60 -19.18 3.62
C THR A 78 10.24 -18.72 4.17
N PRO A 79 9.39 -19.64 4.65
CA PRO A 79 8.11 -19.27 5.27
C PRO A 79 8.26 -18.24 6.40
N ASP A 80 9.35 -18.33 7.18
CA ASP A 80 9.63 -17.41 8.30
C ASP A 80 9.92 -15.97 7.84
N ILE A 81 10.45 -15.82 6.62
CA ILE A 81 10.76 -14.51 6.04
C ILE A 81 9.48 -13.73 5.69
N LEU A 82 8.37 -14.41 5.43
CA LEU A 82 7.07 -13.78 5.15
C LEU A 82 6.53 -13.00 6.36
N ASP A 83 7.00 -13.32 7.57
CA ASP A 83 6.60 -12.67 8.82
C ASP A 83 7.69 -11.75 9.41
N SER A 84 8.79 -11.55 8.66
CA SER A 84 9.96 -10.79 9.11
C SER A 84 9.87 -9.29 8.80
N ASP A 85 10.85 -8.53 9.28
CA ASP A 85 11.08 -7.12 8.95
C ASP A 85 11.14 -6.85 7.44
N LEU A 86 11.50 -7.86 6.64
CA LEU A 86 11.47 -7.72 5.19
C LEU A 86 10.07 -7.29 4.71
N VAL A 87 9.03 -7.96 5.20
CA VAL A 87 7.66 -7.76 4.73
C VAL A 87 6.95 -6.69 5.55
N LYS A 88 7.28 -6.55 6.83
CA LYS A 88 6.66 -5.57 7.73
C LYS A 88 7.24 -4.16 7.58
N ILE A 89 8.51 -4.04 7.17
CA ILE A 89 9.25 -2.77 7.17
C ILE A 89 9.81 -2.47 5.78
N LYS A 90 10.70 -3.33 5.25
CA LYS A 90 11.48 -3.00 4.04
C LYS A 90 10.61 -2.90 2.78
N ALA A 91 9.81 -3.93 2.51
CA ALA A 91 8.95 -3.98 1.33
C ALA A 91 7.91 -2.83 1.31
N PRO A 92 7.18 -2.52 2.41
CA PRO A 92 6.28 -1.37 2.42
C PRO A 92 7.02 -0.04 2.33
N SER A 93 8.21 0.11 2.93
CA SER A 93 9.04 1.31 2.77
C SER A 93 9.42 1.58 1.31
N LEU A 94 9.66 0.53 0.52
CA LEU A 94 9.94 0.64 -0.92
C LEU A 94 8.66 0.90 -1.74
N ALA A 95 7.54 0.28 -1.38
CA ALA A 95 6.28 0.40 -2.12
C ALA A 95 5.55 1.72 -1.87
N TYR A 96 5.59 2.23 -0.64
CA TYR A 96 4.79 3.35 -0.20
C TYR A 96 5.00 4.64 -0.99
N PRO A 97 6.23 5.04 -1.38
CA PRO A 97 6.44 6.21 -2.24
C PRO A 97 5.67 6.12 -3.56
N TYR A 98 5.56 4.92 -4.15
CA TYR A 98 4.78 4.71 -5.38
C TYR A 98 3.27 4.74 -5.14
N ILE A 99 2.81 4.21 -4.00
CA ILE A 99 1.40 4.26 -3.58
C ILE A 99 0.98 5.72 -3.39
N LYS A 100 1.77 6.47 -2.62
CA LYS A 100 1.57 7.90 -2.35
C LYS A 100 1.51 8.70 -3.64
N LEU A 101 2.54 8.57 -4.49
CA LEU A 101 2.61 9.28 -5.77
C LEU A 101 1.42 8.95 -6.68
N TYR A 102 1.01 7.68 -6.73
CA TYR A 102 -0.13 7.27 -7.54
C TYR A 102 -1.42 7.94 -7.06
N LEU A 103 -1.70 7.89 -5.76
CA LEU A 103 -2.88 8.52 -5.15
C LEU A 103 -2.90 10.03 -5.37
N GLU A 104 -1.80 10.73 -5.09
CA GLU A 104 -1.68 12.18 -5.26
C GLU A 104 -1.94 12.57 -6.73
N ASN A 105 -1.38 11.83 -7.68
CA ASN A 105 -1.57 12.11 -9.10
C ASN A 105 -3.02 11.87 -9.54
N ILE A 106 -3.64 10.73 -9.20
CA ILE A 106 -5.02 10.47 -9.66
C ILE A 106 -6.01 11.49 -9.07
N ILE A 107 -5.81 11.90 -7.81
CA ILE A 107 -6.65 12.93 -7.16
C ILE A 107 -6.49 14.26 -7.89
N ALA A 108 -5.25 14.67 -8.14
CA ALA A 108 -4.95 15.94 -8.80
C ALA A 108 -5.50 15.98 -10.24
N ILE A 109 -5.26 14.94 -11.05
CA ILE A 109 -5.74 14.90 -12.44
C ILE A 109 -7.27 14.69 -12.55
N SER A 110 -7.91 14.22 -11.48
CA SER A 110 -9.37 14.18 -11.36
C SER A 110 -10.00 15.53 -10.97
N GLY A 111 -9.20 16.58 -10.74
CA GLY A 111 -9.67 17.94 -10.45
C GLY A 111 -9.96 18.21 -8.97
N TYR A 112 -9.63 17.28 -8.08
CA TYR A 112 -9.77 17.47 -6.64
C TYR A 112 -8.59 18.29 -6.07
N PRO A 113 -8.78 18.96 -4.92
CA PRO A 113 -7.71 19.72 -4.29
C PRO A 113 -6.51 18.80 -4.01
N ASN A 114 -5.31 19.35 -4.22
CA ASN A 114 -4.09 18.62 -3.95
C ASN A 114 -4.04 18.28 -2.45
N VAL A 115 -3.84 16.99 -2.16
CA VAL A 115 -3.80 16.48 -0.79
C VAL A 115 -2.39 16.01 -0.51
N ASN A 116 -1.77 16.61 0.51
CA ASN A 116 -0.51 16.11 1.02
C ASN A 116 -0.78 14.84 1.84
N ILE A 117 -0.56 13.68 1.23
CA ILE A 117 -0.69 12.40 1.92
C ILE A 117 0.46 12.31 2.94
N PRO A 118 0.20 11.98 4.22
CA PRO A 118 1.23 11.97 5.26
C PRO A 118 2.35 10.99 4.92
N PHE A 119 3.58 11.31 5.28
CA PHE A 119 4.65 10.31 5.21
C PHE A 119 4.42 9.23 6.28
N ILE A 120 4.67 7.96 5.94
CA ILE A 120 4.62 6.84 6.87
C ILE A 120 6.01 6.24 6.95
N ASP A 121 6.59 6.25 8.14
CA ASP A 121 7.84 5.54 8.43
C ASP A 121 7.51 4.13 8.94
N PHE A 122 7.78 3.12 8.11
CA PHE A 122 7.53 1.72 8.48
C PHE A 122 8.60 1.14 9.42
N TYR A 123 9.72 1.84 9.66
CA TYR A 123 10.68 1.45 10.69
C TYR A 123 10.13 1.77 12.09
N ASP A 124 9.45 2.90 12.24
CA ASP A 124 8.78 3.28 13.49
C ASP A 124 7.40 2.61 13.64
N THR A 125 6.67 2.46 12.53
CA THR A 125 5.33 1.85 12.50
C THR A 125 5.29 0.69 11.51
N PRO A 126 5.79 -0.50 11.89
CA PRO A 126 5.74 -1.68 11.04
C PRO A 126 4.31 -2.00 10.59
N LEU A 127 4.17 -2.45 9.35
CA LEU A 127 2.87 -2.76 8.79
C LEU A 127 2.25 -3.96 9.51
N ASN A 128 1.05 -3.78 10.04
CA ASN A 128 0.32 -4.83 10.73
C ASN A 128 -0.19 -5.85 9.71
N LEU A 129 0.46 -7.01 9.62
CA LEU A 129 -0.01 -8.11 8.78
C LEU A 129 -1.30 -8.66 9.41
N LYS A 130 -2.44 -8.51 8.74
CA LYS A 130 -3.60 -9.34 9.05
C LYS A 130 -3.43 -10.65 8.28
N PRO A 131 -3.07 -11.78 8.93
CA PRO A 131 -3.10 -13.07 8.25
C PRO A 131 -4.54 -13.33 7.80
N LYS A 132 -4.75 -13.55 6.51
CA LYS A 132 -6.01 -14.13 6.05
C LYS A 132 -6.09 -15.55 6.61
N LYS A 133 -7.04 -15.78 7.52
CA LYS A 133 -7.51 -17.11 7.89
C LYS A 133 -8.21 -17.77 6.71
#